data_AF-A0AAV1SYC4-F1
#
_entry.id   AF-A0AAV1SYC4-F1
#
_cell.length_a   1.000
_cell.length_b   1.000
_cell.length_c   1.000
_cell.angle_alpha   90.00
_cell.angle_beta   90.00
_cell.angle_gamma   90.00
#
_symmetry.space_group_name_H-M   'P 1'
#
loop_
_entity.id
_entity.type
_entity.pdbx_description
1 polymer ?
#
loop_
_entity_poly.entity_id
_entity_poly.type
_entity_poly.pdbx_seq_one_letter_code
_entity_poly.pdbx_strand_id
1 'polypeptide(L)'
;MDGKSDVEVHKYHVRQVLTIMRKHQLYANLKKCIFAASEIPLLGCIVGKNGVRPDPEKIKAITDWPVPVDVKGLRKFLGLAAYLHKYSRNYAEMTVHLSFVEKEREVVMER
;
A
#
# COMPACT_ATOMS: atom_id res chain seq x y z
N MET A 1 -14.89 27.83 16.38
CA MET A 1 -15.17 28.99 15.50
C MET A 1 -14.72 28.55 14.11
N ASP A 2 -15.52 27.97 13.21
CA ASP A 2 -16.91 28.18 12.78
C ASP A 2 -17.68 26.85 12.85
N GLY A 3 -18.98 26.85 13.20
CA GLY A 3 -19.82 25.64 13.30
C GLY A 3 -20.11 24.89 11.98
N LYS A 4 -19.12 24.75 11.09
CA LYS A 4 -19.20 24.01 9.83
C LYS A 4 -19.01 22.51 10.07
N SER A 5 -19.84 21.71 9.43
CA SER A 5 -19.73 20.25 9.41
C SER A 5 -18.51 19.77 8.61
N ASP A 6 -18.03 18.55 8.90
CA ASP A 6 -16.95 17.90 8.15
C ASP A 6 -17.21 17.88 6.63
N VAL A 7 -18.47 17.71 6.24
CA VAL A 7 -18.89 17.68 4.83
C VAL A 7 -18.76 19.06 4.19
N GLU A 8 -19.06 20.14 4.90
CA GLU A 8 -18.91 21.49 4.39
C GLU A 8 -17.44 21.86 4.21
N VAL A 9 -16.61 21.51 5.19
CA VAL A 9 -15.15 21.67 5.10
C VAL A 9 -14.58 20.85 3.93
N HIS A 10 -15.02 19.59 3.76
CA HIS A 10 -14.61 18.74 2.64
C HIS A 10 -14.98 19.35 1.28
N LYS A 11 -16.24 19.80 1.11
CA LYS A 11 -16.70 20.46 -0.12
C LYS A 11 -15.90 21.71 -0.43
N TYR A 12 -15.56 22.50 0.59
CA TYR A 12 -14.72 23.68 0.44
C TYR A 12 -13.32 23.31 -0.09
N HIS A 13 -12.64 22.34 0.52
CA HIS A 13 -11.31 21.91 0.07
C HIS A 13 -11.32 21.31 -1.33
N VAL A 14 -12.30 20.45 -1.65
CA VAL A 14 -12.44 19.88 -3.00
C VAL A 14 -12.62 20.99 -4.04
N ARG A 15 -13.44 22.01 -3.76
CA ARG A 15 -13.59 23.17 -4.64
C ARG A 15 -12.28 23.90 -4.87
N GLN A 16 -11.48 24.14 -3.84
CA GLN A 16 -10.18 24.80 -3.96
C GLN A 16 -9.24 24.01 -4.88
N VAL A 17 -9.10 22.70 -4.63
CA VAL A 17 -8.25 21.82 -5.44
C VAL A 17 -8.69 21.81 -6.89
N LEU A 18 -9.99 21.60 -7.17
CA LEU A 18 -10.49 21.56 -8.54
C LEU A 18 -10.37 22.92 -9.27
N THR A 19 -10.44 24.03 -8.54
CA THR A 19 -10.22 25.38 -9.10
C THR A 19 -8.78 25.56 -9.54
N ILE A 20 -7.82 25.15 -8.70
CA ILE A 20 -6.39 25.19 -9.02
C ILE A 20 -6.09 24.27 -10.21
N MET A 21 -6.62 23.03 -10.20
CA MET A 21 -6.46 22.09 -11.31
C MET A 21 -6.97 22.70 -12.63
N ARG A 22 -8.15 23.32 -12.63
CA ARG A 22 -8.70 24.00 -13.81
C ARG A 22 -7.81 25.14 -14.29
N LYS A 23 -7.30 25.97 -13.38
CA LYS A 23 -6.36 27.07 -13.72
C LYS A 23 -5.12 26.54 -14.44
N HIS A 24 -4.63 25.38 -14.05
CA HIS A 24 -3.44 24.73 -14.63
C HIS A 24 -3.76 23.70 -15.71
N GLN A 25 -5.00 23.63 -16.20
CA GLN A 25 -5.43 22.68 -17.24
C GLN A 25 -5.14 21.20 -16.88
N LEU A 26 -5.24 20.88 -15.58
CA LEU A 26 -5.18 19.52 -15.06
C LEU A 26 -6.60 18.97 -14.91
N TYR A 27 -6.82 17.74 -15.38
CA TYR A 27 -8.14 17.11 -15.36
C TYR A 27 -8.09 15.79 -14.59
N ALA A 28 -8.98 15.66 -13.60
CA ALA A 28 -9.14 14.41 -12.86
C ALA A 28 -9.94 13.39 -13.67
N ASN A 29 -9.54 12.12 -13.63
CA ASN A 29 -10.35 11.04 -14.16
C ASN A 29 -11.47 10.72 -13.16
N LEU A 30 -12.70 11.13 -13.48
CA LEU A 30 -13.85 10.97 -12.60
C LEU A 30 -14.08 9.51 -12.18
N LYS A 31 -13.78 8.53 -13.05
CA LYS A 31 -13.92 7.09 -12.74
C LYS A 31 -12.97 6.63 -11.62
N LYS A 32 -11.91 7.37 -11.35
CA LYS A 32 -10.93 7.09 -10.29
C LYS A 32 -11.11 7.97 -9.05
N CYS A 33 -12.02 8.94 -9.08
CA CYS A 33 -12.24 9.84 -7.97
C CYS A 33 -13.21 9.24 -6.94
N ILE A 34 -12.86 9.36 -5.67
CA ILE A 34 -13.71 8.96 -4.54
C ILE A 34 -13.83 10.20 -3.64
N PHE A 35 -15.06 10.63 -3.38
CA PHE A 35 -15.36 11.81 -2.58
C PHE A 35 -16.18 11.44 -1.36
N ALA A 36 -16.02 12.18 -0.25
CA ALA A 36 -16.80 12.04 0.97
C ALA A 36 -16.92 10.59 1.51
N ALA A 37 -15.90 9.76 1.32
CA ALA A 37 -15.86 8.40 1.84
C ALA A 37 -15.18 8.36 3.22
N SER A 38 -15.60 7.42 4.06
CA SER A 38 -14.98 7.17 5.36
C SER A 38 -13.59 6.55 5.25
N GLU A 39 -13.34 5.84 4.15
CA GLU A 39 -12.06 5.22 3.79
C GLU A 39 -11.84 5.30 2.28
N ILE A 40 -10.58 5.47 1.85
CA ILE A 40 -10.20 5.49 0.44
C ILE A 40 -8.90 4.71 0.18
N PRO A 41 -8.78 4.01 -0.97
CA PRO A 41 -7.51 3.50 -1.44
C PRO A 41 -6.60 4.65 -1.86
N LEU A 42 -5.37 4.68 -1.35
CA LEU A 42 -4.35 5.67 -1.67
C LEU A 42 -2.97 5.02 -1.66
N LEU A 43 -2.20 5.15 -2.74
CA LEU A 43 -0.80 4.67 -2.84
C LEU A 43 -0.61 3.20 -2.39
N GLY A 44 -1.58 2.34 -2.71
CA GLY A 44 -1.56 0.92 -2.37
C GLY A 44 -1.70 0.65 -0.88
N CYS A 45 -2.42 1.50 -0.15
CA CYS A 45 -2.93 1.28 1.20
C CYS A 45 -4.35 1.86 1.30
N ILE A 46 -5.04 1.58 2.40
CA ILE A 46 -6.34 2.20 2.68
C ILE A 46 -6.14 3.25 3.77
N VAL A 47 -6.66 4.45 3.53
CA VAL A 47 -6.62 5.57 4.47
C VAL A 47 -8.03 5.83 4.96
N GLY A 48 -8.22 5.88 6.26
CA GLY A 48 -9.51 6.14 6.89
C GLY A 48 -9.38 6.82 8.25
N LYS A 49 -10.50 6.92 8.96
CA LYS A 49 -10.57 7.53 10.30
C LYS A 49 -9.62 6.89 11.31
N ASN A 50 -9.36 5.58 11.17
CA ASN A 50 -8.52 4.80 12.07
C ASN A 50 -7.03 4.80 11.64
N GLY A 51 -6.65 5.66 10.70
CA GLY A 51 -5.29 5.77 10.19
C GLY A 51 -5.08 5.00 8.87
N VAL A 52 -3.85 4.56 8.66
CA VAL A 52 -3.40 3.90 7.42
C VAL A 52 -3.31 2.41 7.64
N ARG A 53 -4.01 1.62 6.83
CA ARG A 53 -4.02 0.16 6.89
C ARG A 53 -3.58 -0.47 5.56
N PRO A 54 -3.01 -1.68 5.56
CA PRO A 54 -2.63 -2.35 4.33
C PRO A 54 -3.85 -2.62 3.46
N ASP A 55 -3.60 -2.69 2.15
CA ASP A 55 -4.60 -3.06 1.15
C ASP A 55 -4.95 -4.56 1.32
N PRO A 56 -6.22 -4.92 1.58
CA PRO A 56 -6.64 -6.31 1.72
C PRO A 56 -6.28 -7.19 0.52
N GLU A 57 -6.27 -6.65 -0.70
CA GLU A 57 -5.90 -7.41 -1.89
C GLU A 57 -4.40 -7.76 -1.89
N LYS A 58 -3.55 -6.84 -1.41
CA LYS A 58 -2.12 -7.11 -1.26
C LYS A 58 -1.84 -8.08 -0.12
N ILE A 59 -2.58 -7.98 0.98
CA ILE A 59 -2.51 -8.96 2.07
C ILE A 59 -2.87 -10.34 1.52
N LYS A 60 -4.00 -10.44 0.82
CA LYS A 60 -4.44 -11.69 0.20
C LYS A 60 -3.41 -12.25 -0.76
N ALA A 61 -2.81 -11.42 -1.63
CA ALA A 61 -1.77 -11.87 -2.56
C ALA A 61 -0.52 -12.44 -1.87
N ILE A 62 -0.17 -11.94 -0.68
CA ILE A 62 0.94 -12.48 0.13
C ILE A 62 0.52 -13.75 0.85
N THR A 63 -0.69 -13.78 1.42
CA THR A 63 -1.22 -14.93 2.16
C THR A 63 -1.47 -16.13 1.25
N ASP A 64 -1.99 -15.90 0.05
CA ASP A 64 -2.29 -16.93 -0.95
C ASP A 64 -1.05 -17.29 -1.80
N TRP A 65 0.10 -16.69 -1.53
CA TRP A 65 1.31 -16.96 -2.30
C TRP A 65 1.73 -18.43 -2.12
N PRO A 66 1.97 -19.17 -3.22
CA PRO A 66 2.35 -20.58 -3.13
C PRO A 66 3.72 -20.73 -2.45
N VAL A 67 3.89 -21.80 -1.67
CA VAL A 67 5.17 -22.08 -0.99
C VAL A 67 6.31 -22.08 -2.02
N PRO A 68 7.32 -21.20 -1.89
CA PRO A 68 8.42 -21.15 -2.84
C PRO A 68 9.22 -22.46 -2.84
N VAL A 69 9.42 -23.03 -4.03
CA VAL A 69 10.18 -24.28 -4.21
C VAL A 69 11.64 -24.04 -4.65
N ASP A 70 11.94 -22.84 -5.14
CA ASP A 70 13.26 -22.45 -5.64
C ASP A 70 13.68 -21.06 -5.14
N VAL A 71 14.96 -20.73 -5.32
CA VAL A 71 15.54 -19.45 -4.87
C VAL A 71 14.88 -18.27 -5.59
N LYS A 72 14.54 -18.43 -6.88
CA LYS A 72 13.88 -17.38 -7.67
C LYS A 72 12.48 -17.09 -7.14
N GLY A 73 11.70 -18.12 -6.80
CA GLY A 73 10.39 -17.99 -6.17
C GLY A 73 10.49 -17.35 -4.79
N LEU A 74 11.51 -17.72 -4.01
CA LEU A 74 11.75 -17.15 -2.68
C LEU A 74 12.06 -15.64 -2.77
N ARG A 75 12.89 -15.21 -3.73
CA ARG A 75 13.14 -13.78 -4.02
C ARG A 75 11.87 -13.03 -4.38
N LYS A 76 11.05 -13.59 -5.27
CA LYS A 76 9.78 -12.97 -5.67
C LYS A 76 8.86 -12.79 -4.47
N PHE A 77 8.76 -13.82 -3.63
CA PHE A 77 7.99 -13.75 -2.39
C PHE A 77 8.53 -12.67 -1.45
N LEU A 78 9.83 -12.65 -1.16
CA LEU A 78 10.46 -11.66 -0.27
C LEU A 78 10.28 -10.23 -0.79
N GLY A 79 10.39 -10.02 -2.10
CA GLY A 79 10.13 -8.73 -2.73
C GLY A 79 8.67 -8.26 -2.57
N LEU A 80 7.71 -9.18 -2.66
CA LEU A 80 6.29 -8.88 -2.40
C LEU A 80 6.04 -8.63 -0.90
N ALA A 81 6.57 -9.50 -0.04
CA ALA A 81 6.41 -9.45 1.40
C ALA A 81 7.01 -8.16 2.01
N ALA A 82 8.01 -7.54 1.36
CA ALA A 82 8.58 -6.25 1.78
C ALA A 82 7.53 -5.14 1.92
N TYR A 83 6.39 -5.25 1.22
CA TYR A 83 5.22 -4.38 1.42
C TYR A 83 4.74 -4.32 2.88
N LEU A 84 4.88 -5.41 3.62
CA LEU A 84 4.45 -5.54 5.02
C LEU A 84 5.41 -4.88 6.02
N HIS A 85 6.62 -4.50 5.61
CA HIS A 85 7.61 -3.91 6.52
C HIS A 85 7.07 -2.71 7.31
N LYS A 86 6.21 -1.89 6.67
CA LYS A 86 5.58 -0.72 7.29
C LYS A 86 4.35 -1.04 8.16
N TYR A 87 3.87 -2.29 8.15
CA TYR A 87 2.66 -2.72 8.86
C TYR A 87 2.92 -3.78 9.94
N SER A 88 4.11 -4.40 9.93
CA SER A 88 4.49 -5.48 10.84
C SER A 88 5.68 -5.06 11.70
N ARG A 89 5.49 -4.98 13.03
CA ARG A 89 6.55 -4.57 13.98
C ARG A 89 7.79 -5.46 13.93
N ASN A 90 7.62 -6.76 13.68
CA ASN A 90 8.71 -7.74 13.74
C ASN A 90 9.05 -8.28 12.34
N TYR A 91 8.84 -7.51 11.27
CA TYR A 91 9.07 -7.99 9.91
C TYR A 91 10.50 -8.53 9.69
N ALA A 92 11.51 -7.80 10.18
CA ALA A 92 12.91 -8.20 10.03
C ALA A 92 13.21 -9.53 10.73
N GLU A 93 12.66 -9.74 11.92
CA GLU A 93 12.79 -10.99 12.68
C GLU A 93 12.09 -12.16 11.95
N MET A 94 10.87 -11.94 11.45
CA MET A 94 10.11 -12.97 10.73
C MET A 94 10.76 -13.39 9.40
N THR A 95 11.51 -12.50 8.75
CA THR A 95 12.12 -12.76 7.44
C THR A 95 13.58 -13.17 7.49
N VAL A 96 14.21 -13.21 8.67
CA VAL A 96 15.64 -13.50 8.82
C VAL A 96 16.02 -14.88 8.30
N HIS A 97 15.25 -15.91 8.67
CA HIS A 97 15.52 -17.29 8.26
C HIS A 97 15.32 -17.50 6.76
N LEU A 98 14.32 -16.83 6.18
CA LEU A 98 14.04 -16.90 4.75
C LEU A 98 15.14 -16.20 3.94
N SER A 99 15.58 -15.03 4.39
CA SER A 99 16.68 -14.27 3.79
C SER A 99 18.01 -15.04 3.86
N PHE A 100 18.22 -15.81 4.93
CA PHE A 100 19.40 -16.66 5.09
C PHE A 100 19.40 -17.82 4.09
N VAL A 101 18.29 -18.56 3.99
CA VAL A 101 18.14 -19.69 3.05
C VAL A 101 18.29 -19.24 1.59
N GLU A 102 17.82 -18.04 1.26
CA GLU A 102 18.01 -17.44 -0.06
C GLU A 102 19.50 -17.31 -0.42
N LYS A 103 20.32 -16.81 0.51
CA LYS A 103 21.76 -16.59 0.33
C LYS A 103 22.56 -17.89 0.32
N GLU A 104 22.24 -18.84 1.20
CA GLU A 104 22.97 -20.13 1.24
C GLU A 104 22.76 -20.93 -0.05
N ARG A 105 21.53 -20.97 -0.58
CA ARG A 105 21.25 -21.70 -1.82
C ARG A 105 21.87 -21.05 -3.05
N GLU A 106 22.12 -19.75 -3.02
CA GLU A 106 22.88 -19.05 -4.07
C GLU A 106 24.35 -19.47 -4.07
N VAL A 107 24.99 -19.53 -2.90
CA VAL A 107 26.40 -19.97 -2.74
C VAL A 107 26.59 -21.44 -3.15
N VAL A 108 25.58 -22.30 -2.95
CA VAL A 108 25.63 -23.71 -3.35
C VAL A 108 25.40 -23.91 -4.85
N MET A 109 24.64 -23.04 -5.53
CA MET A 109 24.39 -23.15 -6.98
C MET A 109 25.49 -22.52 -7.84
N GLU A 110 26.36 -21.68 -7.27
CA GLU A 110 27.53 -21.09 -7.95
C GLU A 110 28.82 -21.93 -7.79
N ARG A 111 28.73 -23.11 -7.18
CA ARG A 111 29.82 -24.10 -7.05
C ARG A 111 29.53 -25.34 -7.87
#